data_AF-X1VYT3-F1
#
_entry.id   AF-X1VYT3-F1
#
_cell.length_a   1.000
_cell.length_b   1.000
_cell.length_c   1.000
_cell.angle_alpha   90.00
_cell.angle_beta   90.00
_cell.angle_gamma   90.00
#
_symmetry.space_group_name_H-M   'P 1'
#
loop_
_entity.id
_entity.type
_entity.pdbx_description
1 polymer ?
#
loop_
_entity_poly.entity_id
_entity_poly.type
_entity_poly.pdbx_seq_one_letter_code
_entity_poly.pdbx_strand_id
1 'polypeptide(L)'
;GWRAAKIAGWKKIPAQIKAMSDEEAFLASLIENLNREDLTPLEEAQSYQDLIDQGYTQAGVAEVVKKSRSRVAQVLRILNLPSILFAGPGVVGSRGISGFVV
;
A
#
# COMPACT_ATOMS: atom_id res chain seq x y z
N GLY A 1 -1.30 10.83 -26.12
CA GLY A 1 -0.49 11.44 -27.19
C GLY A 1 0.97 11.53 -26.77
N TRP A 2 1.76 10.48 -26.98
CA TRP A 2 3.20 10.41 -26.65
C TRP A 2 4.09 11.29 -27.55
N ARG A 3 3.55 11.77 -28.68
CA ARG A 3 4.27 12.64 -29.62
C ARG A 3 4.22 14.14 -29.29
N ALA A 4 3.32 14.59 -28.41
CA ALA A 4 3.15 16.03 -28.12
C ALA A 4 4.12 16.59 -27.07
N ALA A 5 4.78 15.75 -26.27
CA ALA A 5 5.64 16.19 -25.16
C ALA A 5 7.07 16.56 -25.58
N LYS A 6 7.48 16.33 -26.84
CA LYS A 6 8.86 16.60 -27.30
C LYS A 6 9.17 18.07 -27.62
N ILE A 7 8.21 19.00 -27.57
CA ILE A 7 8.39 20.40 -28.01
C ILE A 7 8.61 21.38 -26.84
N ALA A 8 8.36 21.00 -25.59
CA ALA A 8 8.63 21.86 -24.45
C ALA A 8 10.11 21.73 -24.04
N GLY A 9 10.99 22.58 -24.57
CA GLY A 9 12.43 22.64 -24.28
C GLY A 9 12.78 23.06 -22.85
N TRP A 10 12.20 22.42 -21.84
CA TRP A 10 12.42 22.73 -20.44
C TRP A 10 13.65 21.97 -19.94
N LYS A 11 14.80 22.66 -19.90
CA LYS A 11 16.05 22.16 -19.29
C LYS A 11 16.04 22.17 -17.75
N LYS A 12 14.96 22.62 -17.11
CA LYS A 12 14.80 22.63 -15.64
C LYS A 12 13.34 22.33 -15.28
N ILE A 13 13.16 21.27 -14.51
CA ILE A 13 11.91 20.99 -13.79
C ILE A 13 11.86 22.01 -12.63
N PRO A 14 10.79 22.78 -12.44
CA PRO A 14 10.67 23.65 -11.28
C PRO A 14 10.48 22.78 -10.03
N ALA A 15 11.58 22.41 -9.37
CA ALA A 15 11.54 21.84 -8.04
C ALA A 15 11.41 22.99 -7.03
N GLN A 16 10.25 23.13 -6.40
CA GLN A 16 10.13 23.97 -5.21
C GLN A 16 10.81 23.21 -4.06
N ILE A 17 11.96 23.72 -3.59
CA ILE A 17 12.59 23.20 -2.37
C ILE A 17 11.71 23.65 -1.21
N LYS A 18 10.77 22.79 -0.81
CA LYS A 18 9.98 22.98 0.39
C LYS A 18 10.83 22.47 1.55
N ALA A 19 11.07 23.29 2.57
CA ALA A 19 11.60 22.80 3.84
C ALA A 19 10.51 21.94 4.47
N MET A 20 10.67 20.62 4.41
CA MET A 20 9.73 19.64 4.95
C MET A 20 10.34 19.11 6.24
N SER A 21 9.55 18.91 7.29
CA SER A 21 10.01 18.14 8.45
C SER A 21 10.24 16.68 8.03
N ASP A 22 11.02 15.92 8.82
CA ASP A 22 11.25 14.48 8.56
C ASP A 22 9.92 13.70 8.52
N GLU A 23 8.94 14.13 9.32
CA GLU A 23 7.58 13.57 9.35
C GLU A 23 6.83 13.89 8.05
N GLU A 24 6.89 15.13 7.56
CA GLU A 24 6.29 15.52 6.28
C GLU A 24 6.94 14.79 5.09
N ALA A 25 8.26 14.60 5.13
CA ALA A 25 9.00 13.85 4.11
C ALA A 25 8.63 12.37 4.12
N PHE A 26 8.50 11.76 5.30
CA PHE A 26 8.04 10.38 5.45
C PHE A 26 6.63 10.20 4.89
N LEU A 27 5.70 11.10 5.25
CA LEU A 27 4.33 11.07 4.77
C LEU A 27 4.25 11.26 3.26
N ALA A 28 5.03 12.19 2.69
CA ALA A 28 5.09 12.40 1.25
C ALA A 28 5.57 11.14 0.51
N SER A 29 6.62 10.48 1.02
CA SER A 29 7.13 9.22 0.45
C SER A 29 6.09 8.11 0.50
N LEU A 30 5.37 7.99 1.61
CA LEU A 30 4.35 6.96 1.78
C LEU A 30 3.15 7.18 0.84
N ILE A 31 2.72 8.43 0.66
CA ILE A 31 1.67 8.80 -0.29
C ILE A 31 2.10 8.54 -1.74
N GLU A 32 3.34 8.84 -2.10
CA GLU A 32 3.88 8.54 -3.44
C GLU A 32 3.87 7.04 -3.71
N ASN A 33 4.38 6.23 -2.76
CA ASN A 33 4.40 4.77 -2.87
C ASN A 33 2.99 4.20 -3.04
N LEU A 34 2.01 4.74 -2.32
CA LEU A 34 0.63 4.28 -2.36
C LEU A 34 -0.10 4.62 -3.66
N ASN A 35 0.36 5.62 -4.41
CA ASN A 35 -0.20 5.99 -5.69
C ASN A 35 0.38 5.18 -6.87
N ARG A 36 1.18 4.15 -6.60
CA ARG A 36 1.66 3.22 -7.64
C ARG A 36 0.52 2.38 -8.21
N GLU A 37 0.47 2.27 -9.53
CA GLU A 37 -0.59 1.54 -10.24
C GLU A 37 -0.47 0.01 -10.11
N ASP A 38 0.66 -0.50 -9.63
CA ASP A 38 1.01 -1.93 -9.59
C ASP A 38 0.98 -2.57 -8.18
N LEU A 39 0.36 -1.90 -7.20
CA LEU A 39 0.24 -2.42 -5.84
C LEU A 39 -0.64 -3.68 -5.77
N THR A 40 -0.12 -4.73 -5.13
CA THR A 40 -0.95 -5.86 -4.75
C THR A 40 -1.92 -5.47 -3.61
N PRO A 41 -3.08 -6.13 -3.48
CA PRO A 41 -4.02 -5.83 -2.40
C PRO A 41 -3.44 -5.98 -0.99
N LEU A 42 -2.41 -6.83 -0.82
CA LEU A 42 -1.71 -7.00 0.46
C LEU A 42 -0.77 -5.82 0.76
N GLU A 43 0.00 -5.37 -0.25
CA GLU A 43 0.89 -4.21 -0.11
C GLU A 43 0.09 -2.92 0.13
N GLU A 44 -1.04 -2.76 -0.54
CA GLU A 44 -1.98 -1.66 -0.30
C GLU A 44 -2.49 -1.68 1.16
N ALA A 45 -2.83 -2.87 1.67
CA ALA A 45 -3.29 -3.03 3.04
C ALA A 45 -2.20 -2.74 4.08
N GLN A 46 -0.97 -3.19 3.83
CA GLN A 46 0.16 -2.88 4.70
C GLN A 46 0.43 -1.38 4.73
N SER A 47 0.40 -0.71 3.58
CA SER A 47 0.63 0.74 3.50
C SER A 47 -0.46 1.54 4.23
N TYR A 48 -1.73 1.09 4.19
CA TYR A 48 -2.80 1.69 5.01
C TYR A 48 -2.59 1.46 6.51
N GLN A 49 -2.08 0.29 6.90
CA GLN A 49 -1.77 -0.01 8.29
C GLN A 49 -0.63 0.87 8.81
N ASP A 50 0.42 1.07 8.00
CA ASP A 50 1.55 1.93 8.37
C ASP A 50 1.09 3.37 8.66
N LEU A 51 0.14 3.91 7.88
CA LEU A 51 -0.47 5.22 8.18
C LEU A 51 -1.24 5.23 9.50
N ILE A 52 -1.99 4.16 9.80
CA ILE A 52 -2.74 4.05 11.05
C ILE A 52 -1.79 3.98 12.24
N ASP A 53 -0.68 3.27 12.11
CA ASP A 53 0.35 3.15 13.15
C ASP A 53 1.05 4.49 13.41
N GLN A 54 1.11 5.37 12.41
CA GLN A 54 1.54 6.76 12.55
C GLN A 54 0.45 7.70 13.13
N GLY A 55 -0.67 7.15 13.59
CA GLY A 55 -1.72 7.89 14.30
C GLY A 55 -2.89 8.34 13.41
N TYR A 56 -2.93 7.97 12.14
CA TYR A 56 -4.09 8.29 11.29
C TYR A 56 -5.30 7.41 11.63
N THR A 57 -6.49 8.00 11.57
CA THR A 57 -7.72 7.21 11.58
C THR A 57 -7.97 6.62 10.19
N GLN A 58 -8.78 5.58 10.07
CA GLN A 58 -9.19 5.06 8.75
C GLN A 58 -9.87 6.14 7.87
N ALA A 59 -10.54 7.11 8.48
CA ALA A 59 -11.09 8.26 7.76
C ALA A 59 -9.97 9.19 7.27
N GLY A 60 -8.96 9.45 8.11
CA GLY A 60 -7.78 10.21 7.71
C GLY A 60 -7.01 9.55 6.56
N VAL A 61 -6.83 8.22 6.61
CA VAL A 61 -6.24 7.47 5.50
C VAL A 61 -7.07 7.66 4.22
N ALA A 62 -8.39 7.50 4.30
CA ALA A 62 -9.29 7.67 3.15
C ALA A 62 -9.16 9.06 2.48
N GLU A 63 -9.05 10.12 3.27
CA GLU A 63 -8.80 11.49 2.78
C GLU A 63 -7.44 11.61 2.09
N VAL A 64 -6.37 11.10 2.73
CA VAL A 64 -5.00 11.13 2.20
C VAL A 64 -4.90 10.40 0.86
N VAL A 65 -5.53 9.22 0.75
CA VAL A 65 -5.44 8.37 -0.43
C VAL A 65 -6.55 8.64 -1.46
N LYS A 66 -7.42 9.61 -1.17
CA LYS A 66 -8.58 10.00 -2.01
C LYS A 66 -9.47 8.82 -2.38
N LYS A 67 -9.72 7.92 -1.42
CA LYS A 67 -10.62 6.76 -1.56
C LYS A 67 -11.75 6.85 -0.54
N SER A 68 -12.77 6.02 -0.68
CA SER A 68 -13.82 5.95 0.32
C SER A 68 -13.32 5.23 1.59
N ARG A 69 -13.81 5.67 2.76
CA ARG A 69 -13.57 4.97 4.04
C ARG A 69 -13.95 3.48 3.98
N SER A 70 -15.01 3.14 3.24
CA SER A 70 -15.42 1.75 3.02
C SER A 70 -14.38 0.94 2.23
N ARG A 71 -13.74 1.54 1.22
CA ARG A 71 -12.66 0.89 0.46
C ARG A 71 -11.44 0.65 1.36
N VAL A 72 -11.03 1.63 2.17
CA VAL A 72 -9.94 1.48 3.14
C VAL A 72 -10.22 0.34 4.11
N ALA A 73 -11.44 0.27 4.67
CA ALA A 73 -11.82 -0.81 5.58
C ALA A 73 -11.81 -2.20 4.93
N GLN A 74 -12.23 -2.30 3.66
CA GLN A 74 -12.19 -3.57 2.91
C GLN A 74 -10.76 -4.03 2.65
N VAL A 75 -9.86 -3.11 2.31
CA VAL A 75 -8.45 -3.42 2.08
C VAL A 75 -7.78 -3.86 3.38
N LEU A 76 -8.00 -3.17 4.50
CA LEU A 76 -7.43 -3.56 5.79
C LEU A 76 -7.88 -4.94 6.28
N ARG A 77 -9.06 -5.43 5.86
CA ARG A 77 -9.51 -6.79 6.19
C ARG A 77 -8.61 -7.86 5.57
N ILE A 78 -7.86 -7.55 4.52
CA ILE A 78 -6.94 -8.47 3.86
C ILE A 78 -5.84 -8.95 4.82
N LEU A 79 -5.39 -8.08 5.73
CA LEU A 79 -4.40 -8.41 6.76
C LEU A 79 -4.91 -9.46 7.77
N ASN A 80 -6.23 -9.58 7.91
CA ASN A 80 -6.88 -10.52 8.82
C ASN A 80 -7.42 -11.76 8.11
N LEU A 81 -7.22 -11.90 6.78
CA LEU A 81 -7.63 -13.11 6.08
C LEU A 81 -6.73 -14.27 6.51
N PRO A 82 -7.31 -15.45 6.82
CA PRO A 82 -6.50 -16.62 7.11
C PRO A 82 -5.59 -16.92 5.92
N SER A 83 -4.32 -17.20 6.21
CA SER A 83 -3.24 -17.43 5.24
C SER A 83 -3.56 -18.51 4.19
N ILE A 84 -4.58 -19.33 4.43
CA ILE A 84 -5.11 -20.35 3.51
C ILE A 84 -5.68 -19.79 2.20
N LEU A 85 -6.06 -18.51 2.14
CA LEU A 85 -6.64 -17.90 0.94
C LEU A 85 -5.60 -17.31 -0.02
N PHE A 86 -4.36 -17.11 0.43
CA PHE A 86 -3.26 -16.63 -0.41
C PHE A 86 -2.43 -17.77 -1.02
N ALA A 87 -2.71 -19.01 -0.60
CA ALA A 87 -2.22 -20.20 -1.26
C ALA A 87 -3.05 -20.45 -2.53
N GLY A 88 -2.46 -20.27 -3.71
CA GLY A 88 -3.06 -20.70 -4.96
C GLY A 88 -3.42 -22.20 -4.95
N PRO A 89 -4.24 -22.69 -5.90
CA PRO A 89 -4.63 -24.09 -5.97
C PRO A 89 -3.38 -24.95 -6.29
N GLY A 90 -2.65 -25.39 -5.28
CA GLY A 90 -1.41 -26.12 -5.52
C GLY A 90 -0.54 -26.48 -4.32
N VAL A 91 -0.78 -25.96 -3.11
CA VAL A 91 -0.02 -26.39 -1.92
C VAL A 91 -0.88 -27.23 -0.97
N VAL A 92 -1.22 -28.43 -1.44
CA VAL A 92 -1.47 -29.56 -0.53
C VAL A 92 -0.10 -30.03 -0.04
N GLY A 93 0.38 -29.38 1.02
CA GLY A 93 1.53 -29.85 1.78
C GLY A 93 1.09 -30.94 2.74
N SER A 94 1.38 -32.19 2.37
CA SER A 94 1.32 -33.36 3.23
C SER A 94 2.06 -33.13 4.56
N ARG A 95 1.31 -33.01 5.66
CA ARG A 95 1.77 -33.36 7.01
C ARG A 95 0.66 -34.23 7.59
N GLY A 96 0.82 -35.54 7.62
CA GLY A 96 1.86 -36.21 8.37
C GLY A 96 1.20 -36.71 9.65
N ILE A 97 0.42 -37.77 9.51
CA ILE A 97 -0.02 -38.62 10.62
C ILE A 97 1.24 -39.14 11.34
N SER A 98 1.56 -38.64 12.52
CA SER A 98 2.45 -39.35 13.44
C SER A 98 2.40 -38.76 14.85
N GLY A 99 2.19 -39.63 15.84
CA GLY A 99 2.55 -39.35 17.23
C GLY A 99 1.40 -39.35 18.23
N PHE A 100 0.65 -40.46 18.36
CA PHE A 100 -0.02 -40.82 19.62
C PHE A 100 0.60 -42.12 20.13
N VAL A 101 1.77 -42.02 20.78
CA VAL A 101 2.34 -42.99 21.73
C VAL A 101 3.33 -42.16 22.57
N VAL A 102 3.03 -41.81 23.82
CA VAL A 102 3.37 -42.51 25.07
C VAL A 102 2.50 -41.95 26.19
#